data_AF-A0A3A8PQN1-F1
#
_entry.id   AF-A0A3A8PQN1-F1
#
_cell.length_a   1.000
_cell.length_b   1.000
_cell.length_c   1.000
_cell.angle_alpha   90.00
_cell.angle_beta   90.00
_cell.angle_gamma   90.00
#
_symmetry.space_group_name_H-M   'P 1'
#
loop_
_entity.id
_entity.type
_entity.pdbx_description
1 polymer ?
#
loop_
_entity_poly.entity_id
_entity_poly.type
_entity_poly.pdbx_seq_one_letter_code
_entity_poly.pdbx_strand_id
1 'polypeptide(L)'
;MKVLLRGVHLGLTDNLKAYVDEHLVAHIERFAEDEASEIDIALVDINGPKGGVDKECRVTVRMPGLEAVHVTETAETLFQAIDATRDRLEKAIKRAVERRRSVATNGLPYDLNADASNNY
;
A
#
# COMPACT_ATOMS: atom_id res chain seq x y z
N MET A 1 4.51 12.36 0.53
CA MET A 1 4.24 11.19 -0.35
C MET A 1 3.84 11.67 -1.74
N LYS A 2 4.38 11.07 -2.80
CA LYS A 2 4.00 11.35 -4.19
C LYS A 2 2.80 10.50 -4.60
N VAL A 3 1.81 11.12 -5.24
CA VAL A 3 0.58 10.46 -5.69
C VAL A 3 0.53 10.41 -7.21
N LEU A 4 0.34 9.22 -7.77
CA LEU A 4 0.10 8.98 -9.19
C LEU A 4 -1.28 8.37 -9.35
N LEU A 5 -2.18 9.05 -10.06
CA LEU A 5 -3.55 8.59 -10.30
C LEU A 5 -3.82 8.51 -11.81
N ARG A 6 -4.30 7.36 -12.26
CA ARG A 6 -4.66 7.12 -13.67
C ARG A 6 -5.99 6.38 -13.81
N GLY A 7 -6.76 6.76 -14.83
CA GLY A 7 -7.95 6.05 -15.27
C GLY A 7 -7.64 5.18 -16.49
N VAL A 8 -8.14 3.95 -16.52
CA VAL A 8 -8.03 3.01 -17.64
C VAL A 8 -9.44 2.73 -18.16
N HIS A 9 -9.67 3.07 -19.43
CA HIS A 9 -10.98 3.03 -20.07
C HIS A 9 -12.07 3.86 -19.37
N LEU A 10 -11.67 4.85 -18.54
CA LEU A 10 -12.56 5.78 -17.86
C LEU A 10 -11.93 7.16 -17.73
N GLY A 11 -12.76 8.20 -17.62
CA GLY A 11 -12.33 9.56 -17.34
C GLY A 11 -12.23 9.83 -15.84
N LEU A 12 -11.15 10.49 -15.41
CA LEU A 12 -10.99 10.94 -14.03
C LEU A 12 -11.69 12.28 -13.83
N THR A 13 -12.94 12.24 -13.37
CA THR A 13 -13.68 13.44 -12.96
C THR A 13 -13.12 14.02 -11.67
N ASP A 14 -13.33 15.31 -11.42
CA ASP A 14 -12.79 15.96 -10.23
C ASP A 14 -13.42 15.40 -8.93
N ASN A 15 -14.69 15.00 -8.98
CA ASN A 15 -15.34 14.31 -7.86
C ASN A 15 -14.65 12.96 -7.55
N LEU A 16 -14.27 12.21 -8.58
CA LEU A 16 -13.58 10.93 -8.39
C LEU A 16 -12.17 11.12 -7.82
N LYS A 17 -11.44 12.15 -8.28
CA LYS A 17 -10.13 12.52 -7.73
C LYS A 17 -10.24 12.92 -6.26
N ALA A 18 -11.20 13.79 -5.92
CA ALA A 18 -11.45 14.21 -4.54
C ALA A 18 -11.80 13.03 -3.64
N TYR A 19 -12.63 12.09 -4.14
CA TYR A 19 -12.98 10.90 -3.40
C TYR A 19 -11.77 10.00 -3.13
N VAL A 20 -10.92 9.75 -4.14
CA VAL A 20 -9.66 9.00 -3.97
C VAL A 20 -8.75 9.69 -2.95
N ASP A 21 -8.65 11.01 -3.02
CA ASP A 21 -7.80 11.79 -2.10
C ASP A 21 -8.26 11.64 -0.64
N GLU A 22 -9.55 11.88 -0.39
CA GLU A 22 -10.16 11.84 0.93
C GLU A 22 -10.22 10.42 1.52
N HIS A 23 -10.62 9.43 0.72
CA HIS A 23 -10.96 8.10 1.23
C HIS A 23 -9.79 7.11 1.15
N LEU A 24 -8.79 7.37 0.31
CA LEU A 24 -7.64 6.49 0.15
C LEU A 24 -6.34 7.20 0.50
N VAL A 25 -5.97 8.28 -0.19
CA VAL A 25 -4.66 8.92 -0.03
C VAL A 25 -4.45 9.44 1.40
N ALA A 26 -5.38 10.25 1.92
CA ALA A 26 -5.28 10.84 3.26
C ALA A 26 -5.23 9.79 4.39
N HIS A 27 -5.74 8.58 4.13
CA HIS A 27 -5.64 7.45 5.05
C HIS A 27 -4.25 6.80 5.01
N ILE A 28 -3.69 6.61 3.81
CA ILE A 28 -2.38 5.99 3.61
C ILE A 28 -1.24 6.92 4.01
N GLU A 29 -1.38 8.23 3.82
CA GLU A 29 -0.39 9.24 4.23
C GLU A 29 0.00 9.12 5.70
N ARG A 30 -0.95 8.76 6.57
CA ARG A 30 -0.70 8.57 8.01
C ARG A 30 0.29 7.43 8.33
N PHE A 31 0.51 6.52 7.37
CA PHE A 31 1.47 5.43 7.50
C PHE A 31 2.77 5.70 6.72
N ALA A 32 2.80 6.73 5.87
CA ALA A 32 3.85 7.03 4.91
C ALA A 32 4.35 8.47 5.09
N GLU A 33 4.87 8.77 6.28
CA GLU A 33 5.39 10.10 6.65
C GLU A 33 6.62 10.52 5.83
N ASP A 34 7.33 9.56 5.22
CA ASP A 34 8.52 9.82 4.42
C ASP A 34 8.16 10.42 3.05
N GLU A 35 8.80 11.54 2.70
CA GLU A 35 8.60 12.26 1.44
C GLU A 35 8.91 11.41 0.19
N ALA A 36 9.83 10.45 0.30
CA ALA A 36 10.19 9.53 -0.78
C ALA A 36 9.16 8.39 -0.98
N SER A 37 8.10 8.34 -0.16
CA SER A 37 7.01 7.40 -0.36
C SER A 37 6.20 7.74 -1.62
N GLU A 38 5.76 6.72 -2.35
CA GLU A 38 4.96 6.85 -3.57
C GLU A 38 3.74 5.93 -3.52
N ILE A 39 2.59 6.45 -3.95
CA ILE A 39 1.38 5.68 -4.20
C ILE A 39 0.99 5.79 -5.69
N ASP A 40 0.84 4.65 -6.35
CA ASP A 40 0.33 4.52 -7.73
C ASP A 40 -1.04 3.87 -7.68
N ILE A 41 -2.04 4.60 -8.21
CA ILE A 41 -3.46 4.24 -8.20
C ILE A 41 -3.94 4.16 -9.64
N ALA A 42 -4.41 2.99 -10.04
CA ALA A 42 -5.07 2.77 -11.31
C ALA A 42 -6.53 2.38 -11.09
N LEU A 43 -7.43 3.22 -11.58
CA LEU A 43 -8.86 2.95 -11.63
C LEU A 43 -9.21 2.39 -13.00
N VAL A 44 -9.78 1.20 -13.05
CA VAL A 44 -10.01 0.44 -14.27
C VAL A 44 -11.49 0.13 -14.42
N ASP A 45 -12.03 0.43 -15.59
CA ASP A 45 -13.31 -0.13 -16.03
C ASP A 45 -13.02 -1.42 -16.79
N ILE A 46 -13.24 -2.57 -16.15
CA ILE A 46 -12.92 -3.90 -16.72
C ILE A 46 -13.82 -4.16 -17.93
N ASN A 47 -15.10 -3.83 -17.79
CA ASN A 47 -16.08 -4.04 -18.82
C ASN A 47 -16.26 -2.73 -19.58
N GLY A 48 -15.52 -2.59 -20.69
CA GLY A 48 -15.84 -1.59 -21.71
C GLY A 48 -17.29 -1.70 -22.20
N PRO A 49 -17.70 -1.02 -23.30
CA PRO A 49 -19.10 -0.74 -23.64
C PRO A 49 -20.07 -1.95 -23.80
N LYS A 50 -19.58 -3.18 -23.68
CA LYS A 50 -20.33 -4.43 -23.79
C LYS A 50 -20.98 -4.92 -22.48
N GLY A 51 -20.82 -4.20 -21.38
CA GLY A 51 -21.65 -4.35 -20.19
C GLY A 51 -21.14 -5.40 -19.20
N GLY A 52 -20.75 -4.90 -18.02
CA GLY A 52 -20.58 -5.62 -16.77
C GLY A 52 -20.29 -4.59 -15.68
N VAL A 53 -20.68 -4.88 -14.44
CA VAL A 53 -20.64 -3.90 -13.34
C VAL A 53 -19.24 -3.77 -12.73
N ASP A 54 -18.30 -4.62 -13.10
CA ASP A 54 -17.01 -4.69 -12.40
C ASP A 54 -16.10 -3.48 -12.72
N LYS A 55 -15.82 -2.71 -11.67
CA LYS A 55 -14.80 -1.68 -11.60
C LYS A 55 -13.69 -2.17 -10.69
N GLU A 56 -12.47 -1.80 -11.01
CA GLU A 56 -11.30 -2.28 -10.29
C GLU A 56 -10.41 -1.11 -9.88
N CYS A 57 -9.88 -1.21 -8.66
CA CYS A 57 -8.90 -0.31 -8.11
C CYS A 57 -7.62 -1.10 -7.85
N ARG A 58 -6.53 -0.71 -8.51
CA ARG A 58 -5.20 -1.28 -8.30
C ARG A 58 -4.34 -0.24 -7.64
N VAL A 59 -3.72 -0.60 -6.52
CA VAL A 59 -2.85 0.30 -5.77
C VAL A 59 -1.51 -0.36 -5.50
N THR A 60 -0.45 0.40 -5.74
CA THR A 60 0.92 0.06 -5.36
C THR A 60 1.47 1.16 -4.46
N VAL A 61 1.88 0.80 -3.25
CA VAL A 61 2.55 1.70 -2.31
C VAL A 61 4.02 1.30 -2.19
N ARG A 62 4.91 2.26 -2.35
CA ARG A 62 6.35 2.13 -2.13
C ARG A 62 6.76 3.05 -1.00
N MET A 63 7.37 2.48 0.04
CA MET A 63 7.88 3.23 1.19
C MET A 63 9.34 2.85 1.42
N PRO A 64 10.23 3.82 1.74
CA PRO A 64 11.64 3.53 1.97
C PRO A 64 11.88 2.47 3.06
N GLY A 65 12.67 1.45 2.70
CA GLY A 65 13.02 0.35 3.61
C GLY A 65 11.89 -0.63 3.88
N LEU A 66 10.81 -0.61 3.08
CA LEU A 66 9.77 -1.64 3.08
C LEU A 66 9.65 -2.25 1.68
N GLU A 67 9.21 -3.51 1.63
CA GLU A 67 8.79 -4.13 0.38
C GLU A 67 7.55 -3.39 -0.17
N ALA A 68 7.45 -3.28 -1.50
CA ALA A 68 6.31 -2.66 -2.14
C ALA A 68 5.02 -3.43 -1.81
N VAL A 69 3.97 -2.70 -1.46
CA VAL A 69 2.66 -3.27 -1.13
C VAL A 69 1.75 -3.10 -2.33
N HIS A 70 1.23 -4.22 -2.83
CA HIS A 70 0.32 -4.27 -3.97
C HIS A 70 -1.05 -4.76 -3.52
N VAL A 71 -2.10 -4.02 -3.86
CA VAL A 71 -3.50 -4.36 -3.60
C VAL A 71 -4.30 -4.18 -4.87
N THR A 72 -5.25 -5.08 -5.10
CA THR A 72 -6.22 -4.97 -6.20
C THR A 72 -7.55 -5.44 -5.68
N GLU A 73 -8.58 -4.61 -5.84
CA GLU A 73 -9.96 -4.94 -5.50
C GLU A 73 -10.89 -4.62 -6.65
N THR A 74 -11.91 -5.46 -6.80
CA THR A 74 -12.94 -5.34 -7.83
C THR A 74 -14.31 -5.27 -7.15
N ALA A 75 -15.16 -4.37 -7.61
CA ALA A 75 -16.51 -4.17 -7.09
C ALA A 75 -17.45 -3.65 -8.18
N GLU A 76 -18.74 -3.53 -7.88
CA GLU A 76 -19.75 -3.03 -8.85
C GLU A 76 -19.59 -1.53 -9.17
N THR A 77 -18.86 -0.80 -8.33
CA THR A 77 -18.59 0.63 -8.51
C THR A 77 -17.16 0.97 -8.13
N LEU A 78 -16.63 2.05 -8.71
CA LEU A 78 -15.29 2.55 -8.36
C LEU A 78 -15.20 2.93 -6.88
N PHE A 79 -16.25 3.53 -6.32
CA PHE A 79 -16.30 3.93 -4.91
C PHE A 79 -16.12 2.72 -3.98
N GLN A 80 -16.88 1.65 -4.22
CA GLN A 80 -16.74 0.41 -3.46
C GLN A 80 -15.36 -0.24 -3.64
N ALA A 81 -14.81 -0.23 -4.87
CA ALA A 81 -13.48 -0.77 -5.13
C ALA A 81 -12.38 0.04 -4.40
N ILE A 82 -12.54 1.36 -4.31
CA ILE A 82 -11.64 2.26 -3.56
C ILE A 82 -11.70 1.96 -2.06
N ASP A 83 -12.90 1.87 -1.48
CA ASP A 83 -13.09 1.58 -0.06
C ASP A 83 -12.53 0.21 0.32
N ALA A 84 -12.83 -0.82 -0.47
CA ALA A 84 -12.28 -2.16 -0.25
C ALA A 84 -10.75 -2.16 -0.36
N THR A 85 -10.20 -1.41 -1.33
CA THR A 85 -8.76 -1.28 -1.51
C THR A 85 -8.10 -0.61 -0.32
N ARG A 86 -8.69 0.48 0.20
CA ARG A 86 -8.23 1.17 1.40
C ARG A 86 -8.15 0.20 2.58
N ASP A 87 -9.23 -0.51 2.89
CA ASP A 87 -9.29 -1.44 4.01
C ASP A 87 -8.21 -2.52 3.95
N ARG A 88 -7.97 -3.07 2.75
CA ARG A 88 -6.96 -4.10 2.55
C ARG A 88 -5.54 -3.52 2.57
N LEU A 89 -5.36 -2.33 2.01
CA LEU A 89 -4.07 -1.65 1.96
C LEU A 89 -3.60 -1.23 3.35
N GLU A 90 -4.48 -0.67 4.18
CA GLU A 90 -4.16 -0.35 5.58
C GLU A 90 -3.65 -1.58 6.34
N LYS A 91 -4.33 -2.73 6.18
CA LYS A 91 -3.92 -3.99 6.82
C LYS A 91 -2.59 -4.49 6.27
N ALA A 92 -2.37 -4.38 4.96
CA ALA A 92 -1.13 -4.82 4.32
C ALA A 92 0.08 -3.96 4.73
N ILE A 93 -0.10 -2.65 4.82
CA ILE A 93 0.94 -1.71 5.29
C ILE A 93 1.28 -1.97 6.76
N LYS A 94 0.28 -2.10 7.64
CA LYS A 94 0.50 -2.43 9.07
C LYS A 94 1.36 -3.69 9.21
N ARG A 95 1.02 -4.76 8.47
CA ARG A 95 1.80 -6.01 8.46
C ARG A 95 3.22 -5.81 7.92
N ALA A 96 3.42 -4.99 6.90
CA ALA A 96 4.75 -4.70 6.35
C ALA A 96 5.64 -3.96 7.38
N VAL A 97 5.07 -2.96 8.07
CA VAL A 97 5.75 -2.21 9.12
C VAL A 97 6.09 -3.10 10.31
N GLU A 98 5.15 -3.94 10.76
CA GLU A 98 5.38 -4.91 11.84
C GLU A 98 6.50 -5.89 11.52
N ARG A 99 6.54 -6.44 10.29
CA ARG A 99 7.62 -7.33 9.83
C ARG A 99 8.98 -6.65 9.84
N ARG A 100 9.06 -5.37 9.45
CA ARG A 100 10.33 -4.62 9.54
C ARG A 100 10.79 -4.47 10.99
N ARG A 101 9.86 -4.18 11.91
CA ARG A 101 10.19 -4.05 13.34
C ARG A 101 10.67 -5.37 13.93
N SER A 102 10.04 -6.50 13.61
CA SER A 102 10.46 -7.81 14.14
C SER A 102 11.84 -8.23 13.61
N VAL A 103 12.14 -7.96 12.34
CA VAL A 103 13.47 -8.24 11.75
C VAL A 103 14.54 -7.36 12.38
N ALA A 104 14.24 -6.09 12.68
CA ALA A 104 15.17 -5.19 13.35
C ALA A 104 15.53 -5.66 14.78
N THR A 105 14.59 -6.26 15.52
CA THR A 105 14.82 -6.76 16.88
C THR A 105 15.62 -8.07 16.92
N ASN A 106 15.52 -8.92 15.90
CA ASN A 106 16.22 -10.21 15.84
C ASN A 106 17.67 -10.13 15.28
N GLY A 107 18.16 -8.94 14.95
CA GLY A 107 19.42 -8.73 14.22
C GLY A 107 20.70 -8.61 15.06
N LEU A 108 20.66 -8.75 16.39
CA LEU A 108 21.87 -8.76 17.20
C LEU A 108 22.13 -10.18 17.75
N PRO A 109 23.07 -10.95 17.17
CA PRO A 109 23.59 -12.11 17.87
C PRO A 109 24.31 -11.61 19.13
N TYR A 110 23.75 -11.93 20.30
CA TYR A 110 24.50 -11.96 21.56
C TYR A 110 25.54 -13.10 21.49
N ASP A 111 26.55 -12.97 20.63
CA ASP A 111 27.77 -13.78 20.74
C ASP A 111 28.77 -13.02 21.62
N LEU A 112 28.44 -12.96 22.91
CA LEU A 112 29.45 -12.81 23.96
C LEU A 112 29.85 -14.21 24.39
N ASN A 113 30.54 -14.95 23.51
CA ASN A 113 31.37 -16.06 23.97
C ASN A 113 32.52 -15.45 24.77
N ALA A 114 32.23 -15.23 26.05
CA ALA A 114 33.18 -15.27 27.12
C ALA A 114 33.76 -16.69 27.20
N ASP A 115 34.60 -17.05 26.23
CA ASP A 115 35.57 -18.12 26.37
C ASP A 115 36.73 -17.60 27.24
N ALA A 116 36.40 -17.20 28.47
CA ALA A 116 37.35 -17.22 29.56
C ALA A 116 37.36 -18.66 30.09
N SER A 117 38.07 -19.53 29.38
CA SER A 117 38.46 -20.82 29.91
C SER A 117 39.89 -21.14 29.49
N ASN A 118 40.78 -20.93 30.45
CA ASN A 118 41.84 -21.85 30.84
C ASN A 118 43.24 -21.69 30.19
N ASN A 119 44.15 -21.17 31.02
CA ASN A 119 45.43 -21.79 31.41
C ASN A 119 46.54 -21.99 30.35
N TYR A 120 47.58 -21.17 30.45
CA TYR A 120 48.99 -21.62 30.41
C TYR A 120 49.86 -20.70 31.26
#